data_AF-A0A817XZE5-F1
#
_entry.id   AF-A0A817XZE5-F1
#
_cell.length_a   1.000
_cell.length_b   1.000
_cell.length_c   1.000
_cell.angle_alpha   90.00
_cell.angle_beta   90.00
_cell.angle_gamma   90.00
#
_symmetry.space_group_name_H-M   'P 1'
#
loop_
_entity.id
_entity.type
_entity.pdbx_description
1 polymer ?
#
loop_
_entity_poly.entity_id
_entity_poly.type
_entity_poly.pdbx_seq_one_letter_code
_entity_poly.pdbx_strand_id
1 'polypeptide(L)'
;MFRVDSLSNNSETQMPLEEYVQEMLTKSILKAQEFCEKHLGRNSVSQREIQRCFNLIGFFWNMRYDDEINDHEIQYQSRAKQCIALALALTYYFRLPTAEDNLQRNDTQTPTREELDQLLSNIIPDFSDMIEQELERFVNTNNFVFPEGVAINQAVREHIFLIVVSIATRTPLCIIGESGQSKTLSFQIVLQNLQGVQLSMKTFCKRLPAIDPFFCLGSKYIRAEDIAHVFERHVRREQ
;
A
#
# COMPACT_ATOMS: atom_id res chain seq x y z
N MET A 1 8.72 -27.17 2.59
CA MET A 1 7.60 -27.88 3.24
C MET A 1 7.46 -27.29 4.63
N PHE A 2 6.68 -26.21 4.77
CA PHE A 2 6.56 -25.51 6.05
C PHE A 2 5.15 -25.68 6.59
N ARG A 3 5.10 -26.32 7.77
CA ARG A 3 3.91 -26.45 8.61
C ARG A 3 3.48 -25.06 9.06
N VAL A 4 2.19 -24.78 8.89
CA VAL A 4 1.51 -23.69 9.58
C VAL A 4 1.20 -24.23 10.97
N ASP A 5 1.97 -23.81 11.97
CA ASP A 5 1.63 -24.09 13.35
C ASP A 5 0.41 -23.24 13.73
N SER A 6 -0.69 -23.96 13.91
CA SER A 6 -1.96 -23.48 14.41
C SER A 6 -1.80 -22.99 15.84
N LEU A 7 -1.93 -21.67 16.05
CA LEU A 7 -2.16 -21.09 17.37
C LEU A 7 -3.42 -20.21 17.35
N SER A 8 -4.38 -20.66 18.15
CA SER A 8 -5.49 -19.95 18.79
C SER A 8 -6.59 -19.35 17.92
N ASN A 9 -7.73 -20.05 17.94
CA ASN A 9 -9.09 -19.57 17.73
C ASN A 9 -9.31 -18.12 18.21
N ASN A 10 -9.56 -17.22 17.27
CA ASN A 10 -10.56 -16.18 17.40
C ASN A 10 -11.28 -16.12 16.05
N SER A 11 -12.60 -16.03 16.08
CA SER A 11 -13.50 -16.04 14.92
C SER A 11 -12.99 -15.17 13.76
N GLU A 12 -12.28 -15.78 12.82
CA GLU A 12 -11.99 -15.19 11.52
C GLU A 12 -13.32 -15.06 10.81
N THR A 13 -13.80 -13.83 10.68
CA THR A 13 -14.88 -13.49 9.75
C THR A 13 -14.36 -13.79 8.35
N GLN A 14 -14.50 -15.06 7.90
CA GLN A 14 -14.26 -15.43 6.52
C GLN A 14 -15.07 -14.48 5.65
N MET A 15 -14.41 -13.77 4.74
CA MET A 15 -15.05 -12.84 3.81
C MET A 15 -16.03 -13.64 2.92
N PRO A 16 -17.37 -13.56 3.09
CA PRO A 16 -18.32 -14.23 2.22
C PRO A 16 -18.34 -13.57 0.85
N LEU A 17 -17.36 -13.86 -0.01
CA LEU A 17 -17.33 -13.31 -1.35
C LEU A 17 -18.43 -13.98 -2.17
N GLU A 18 -19.49 -13.24 -2.50
CA GLU A 18 -20.47 -13.63 -3.52
C GLU A 18 -19.75 -13.93 -4.85
N GLU A 19 -20.32 -14.81 -5.67
CA GLU A 19 -19.75 -15.26 -6.94
C GLU A 19 -19.30 -14.09 -7.84
N TYR A 20 -20.12 -13.03 -7.90
CA TYR A 20 -19.79 -11.80 -8.63
C TYR A 20 -18.49 -11.14 -8.18
N VAL A 21 -18.25 -11.06 -6.86
CA VAL A 21 -17.05 -10.42 -6.31
C VAL A 21 -15.81 -11.30 -6.55
N GLN A 22 -15.96 -12.62 -6.49
CA GLN A 22 -14.90 -13.56 -6.84
C GLN A 22 -14.52 -13.45 -8.32
N GLU A 23 -15.51 -13.32 -9.20
CA GLU A 23 -15.30 -13.11 -10.63
C GLU A 23 -14.61 -11.77 -10.92
N MET A 24 -15.06 -10.69 -10.27
CA MET A 24 -14.42 -9.38 -10.33
C MET A 24 -12.96 -9.43 -9.90
N LEU A 25 -12.66 -10.04 -8.75
CA LEU A 25 -11.30 -10.21 -8.24
C LEU A 25 -10.43 -10.99 -9.23
N THR A 26 -10.93 -12.11 -9.72
CA THR A 26 -10.19 -12.98 -10.64
C THR A 26 -9.88 -12.27 -11.95
N LYS A 27 -10.89 -11.66 -12.59
CA LYS A 27 -10.72 -10.95 -13.87
C LYS A 27 -9.79 -9.75 -13.72
N SER A 28 -9.92 -8.97 -12.65
CA SER A 28 -9.09 -7.78 -12.45
C SER A 28 -7.62 -8.11 -12.18
N ILE A 29 -7.32 -9.12 -11.36
CA ILE A 29 -5.94 -9.61 -11.17
C ILE A 29 -5.36 -10.11 -12.49
N LEU A 30 -6.09 -10.96 -13.23
CA LEU A 30 -5.61 -11.50 -14.50
C LEU A 30 -5.31 -10.38 -15.51
N LYS A 31 -6.20 -9.38 -15.63
CA LYS A 31 -6.00 -8.26 -16.55
C LYS A 31 -4.82 -7.38 -16.15
N ALA A 32 -4.65 -7.10 -14.86
CA ALA A 32 -3.49 -6.35 -14.38
C ALA A 32 -2.17 -7.13 -14.62
N GLN A 33 -2.16 -8.45 -14.41
CA GLN A 33 -0.99 -9.28 -14.71
C GLN A 33 -0.67 -9.32 -16.19
N GLU A 34 -1.65 -9.59 -17.04
CA GLU A 34 -1.48 -9.60 -18.50
C GLU A 34 -0.97 -8.24 -19.00
N PHE A 35 -1.49 -7.14 -18.44
CA PHE A 35 -1.06 -5.80 -18.78
C PHE A 35 0.42 -5.57 -18.43
N CYS A 36 0.82 -5.86 -17.20
CA CYS A 36 2.21 -5.69 -16.78
C CYS A 36 3.16 -6.65 -17.52
N GLU A 37 2.79 -7.92 -17.70
CA GLU A 37 3.58 -8.89 -18.46
C GLU A 37 3.82 -8.41 -19.90
N LYS A 38 2.77 -7.93 -20.57
CA LYS A 38 2.83 -7.49 -21.96
C LYS A 38 3.74 -6.28 -22.15
N HIS A 39 3.67 -5.30 -21.25
CA HIS A 39 4.34 -4.00 -21.44
C HIS A 39 5.67 -3.87 -20.68
N LEU A 40 5.82 -4.55 -19.53
CA LEU A 40 7.03 -4.53 -18.70
C LEU A 40 7.86 -5.83 -18.82
N GLY A 41 7.34 -6.82 -19.54
CA GLY A 41 8.00 -8.10 -19.79
C GLY A 41 7.63 -9.20 -18.77
N ARG A 42 7.91 -10.45 -19.13
CA ARG A 42 7.51 -11.66 -18.36
C ARG A 42 7.99 -11.71 -16.91
N ASN A 43 9.15 -11.13 -16.63
CA ASN A 43 9.72 -11.14 -15.28
C ASN A 43 9.15 -10.05 -14.36
N SER A 44 8.23 -9.20 -14.87
CA SER A 44 7.65 -8.09 -14.12
C SER A 44 6.51 -8.49 -13.18
N VAL A 45 5.96 -9.69 -13.37
CA VAL A 45 4.85 -10.26 -12.62
C VAL A 45 5.13 -11.70 -12.20
N SER A 46 4.56 -12.12 -11.08
CA SER A 46 4.66 -13.49 -10.59
C SER A 46 3.45 -13.85 -9.71
N GLN A 47 3.43 -15.10 -9.23
CA GLN A 47 2.47 -15.52 -8.20
C GLN A 47 2.62 -14.73 -6.89
N ARG A 48 3.77 -14.08 -6.64
CA ARG A 48 3.98 -13.27 -5.44
C ARG A 48 3.09 -12.03 -5.43
N GLU A 49 2.84 -11.42 -6.58
CA GLU A 49 1.93 -10.30 -6.73
C GLU A 49 0.48 -10.73 -6.44
N ILE A 50 0.08 -11.92 -6.87
CA ILE A 50 -1.24 -12.48 -6.53
C ILE A 50 -1.38 -12.65 -5.02
N GLN A 51 -0.38 -13.25 -4.36
CA GLN A 51 -0.37 -13.39 -2.91
C GLN A 51 -0.41 -12.03 -2.20
N ARG A 52 0.29 -11.03 -2.73
CA ARG A 52 0.26 -9.67 -2.21
C ARG A 52 -1.14 -9.06 -2.32
N CYS A 53 -1.86 -9.26 -3.42
CA CYS A 53 -3.24 -8.82 -3.54
C CYS A 53 -4.11 -9.42 -2.43
N PHE A 54 -4.03 -10.73 -2.18
CA PHE A 54 -4.82 -11.37 -1.12
C PHE A 54 -4.46 -10.84 0.28
N ASN A 55 -3.17 -10.65 0.57
CA ASN A 55 -2.72 -10.08 1.84
C ASN A 55 -3.25 -8.64 2.04
N LEU A 56 -3.22 -7.83 0.98
CA LEU A 56 -3.73 -6.45 0.99
C LEU A 56 -5.26 -6.42 1.14
N ILE A 57 -5.98 -7.30 0.45
CA ILE A 57 -7.44 -7.43 0.60
C ILE A 57 -7.78 -7.75 2.05
N GLY A 58 -7.10 -8.72 2.68
CA GLY A 58 -7.29 -9.04 4.09
C GLY A 58 -6.97 -7.87 5.02
N PHE A 59 -5.92 -7.10 4.73
CA PHE A 59 -5.60 -5.89 5.48
C PHE A 59 -6.71 -4.82 5.37
N PHE A 60 -7.11 -4.45 4.16
CA PHE A 60 -8.16 -3.45 3.94
C PHE A 60 -9.52 -3.91 4.49
N TRP A 61 -9.80 -5.20 4.41
CA TRP A 61 -11.02 -5.77 4.99
C TRP A 61 -11.13 -5.56 6.50
N ASN A 62 -10.00 -5.56 7.21
CA ASN A 62 -9.94 -5.40 8.66
C ASN A 62 -9.69 -3.96 9.11
N MET A 63 -9.19 -3.11 8.23
CA MET A 63 -8.97 -1.68 8.52
C MET A 63 -10.30 -0.96 8.73
N ARG A 64 -10.39 -0.13 9.79
CA ARG A 64 -11.58 0.68 10.09
C ARG A 64 -11.20 2.12 10.43
N TYR A 65 -11.96 3.06 9.91
CA TYR A 65 -11.90 4.47 10.28
C TYR A 65 -12.76 4.77 11.50
N ASP A 66 -12.47 5.87 12.20
CA ASP A 66 -13.15 6.20 13.47
C ASP A 66 -14.66 6.42 13.32
N ASP A 67 -15.08 6.93 12.16
CA ASP A 67 -16.47 7.08 11.76
C ASP A 67 -17.17 5.72 11.49
N GLU A 68 -16.43 4.71 11.05
CA GLU A 68 -16.96 3.35 10.78
C GLU A 68 -17.05 2.47 12.01
N ILE A 69 -16.32 2.76 13.09
CA ILE A 69 -16.31 1.92 14.30
C ILE A 69 -17.68 1.89 14.97
N ASN A 70 -18.45 2.97 14.84
CA ASN A 70 -19.77 3.11 15.47
C ASN A 70 -20.94 2.89 14.50
N ASP A 71 -20.65 2.69 13.21
CA ASP A 71 -21.65 2.40 12.19
C ASP A 71 -21.76 0.88 12.00
N HIS A 72 -22.99 0.36 12.10
CA HIS A 72 -23.27 -1.05 11.99
C HIS A 72 -23.64 -1.48 10.55
N GLU A 73 -23.89 -0.54 9.64
CA GLU A 73 -24.24 -0.84 8.25
C GLU A 73 -23.04 -0.68 7.30
N ILE A 74 -22.19 -1.70 7.23
CA ILE A 74 -21.21 -1.80 6.15
C ILE A 74 -21.89 -2.47 4.96
N GLN A 75 -22.05 -1.74 3.85
CA GLN A 75 -22.47 -2.35 2.59
C GLN A 75 -21.36 -3.29 2.08
N TYR A 76 -21.54 -4.58 2.35
CA TYR A 76 -20.56 -5.64 2.12
C TYR A 76 -19.94 -5.63 0.71
N GLN A 77 -20.78 -5.55 -0.33
CA GLN A 77 -20.33 -5.56 -1.73
C GLN A 77 -19.47 -4.33 -2.07
N SER A 78 -19.89 -3.14 -1.62
CA SER A 78 -19.13 -1.90 -1.83
C SER A 78 -17.77 -1.99 -1.16
N ARG A 79 -17.73 -2.51 0.07
CA ARG A 79 -16.48 -2.71 0.81
C ARG A 79 -15.54 -3.70 0.13
N ALA A 80 -16.07 -4.82 -0.36
CA ALA A 80 -15.26 -5.83 -1.04
C ALA A 80 -14.67 -5.28 -2.34
N LYS A 81 -15.48 -4.58 -3.16
CA LYS A 81 -15.02 -3.88 -4.37
C LYS A 81 -13.89 -2.89 -4.04
N GLN A 82 -14.07 -2.08 -2.99
CA GLN A 82 -13.06 -1.13 -2.53
C GLN A 82 -11.75 -1.84 -2.13
N CYS A 83 -11.83 -2.92 -1.34
CA CYS A 83 -10.65 -3.68 -0.92
C CYS A 83 -9.89 -4.26 -2.11
N ILE A 84 -10.60 -4.76 -3.12
CA ILE A 84 -10.01 -5.26 -4.37
C ILE A 84 -9.31 -4.13 -5.13
N ALA A 85 -9.98 -2.98 -5.29
CA ALA A 85 -9.43 -1.82 -5.98
C ALA A 85 -8.11 -1.35 -5.34
N LEU A 86 -8.09 -1.19 -4.02
CA LEU A 86 -6.90 -0.76 -3.28
C LEU A 86 -5.76 -1.79 -3.34
N ALA A 87 -6.09 -3.08 -3.27
CA ALA A 87 -5.09 -4.14 -3.38
C ALA A 87 -4.43 -4.17 -4.77
N LEU A 88 -5.21 -3.98 -5.84
CA LEU A 88 -4.69 -3.82 -7.21
C LEU A 88 -3.87 -2.53 -7.32
N ALA A 89 -4.29 -1.47 -6.64
CA ALA A 89 -3.61 -0.19 -6.68
C ALA A 89 -2.17 -0.30 -6.16
N LEU A 90 -1.99 -0.89 -4.97
CA LEU A 90 -0.66 -1.11 -4.39
C LEU A 90 0.17 -2.17 -5.12
N THR A 91 -0.48 -3.13 -5.77
CA THR A 91 0.25 -4.24 -6.41
C THR A 91 0.70 -3.91 -7.83
N TYR A 92 -0.07 -3.11 -8.57
CA TYR A 92 0.15 -2.84 -9.99
C TYR A 92 0.11 -1.34 -10.33
N TYR A 93 -0.93 -0.61 -9.90
CA TYR A 93 -1.18 0.77 -10.33
C TYR A 93 -0.07 1.76 -9.91
N PHE A 94 0.25 1.84 -8.60
CA PHE A 94 1.26 2.78 -8.10
C PHE A 94 2.69 2.46 -8.54
N ARG A 95 2.92 1.30 -9.17
CA ARG A 95 4.22 0.94 -9.76
C ARG A 95 4.44 1.61 -11.12
N LEU A 96 3.35 2.03 -11.76
CA LEU A 96 3.38 2.62 -13.10
C LEU A 96 3.52 4.15 -12.99
N PRO A 97 4.29 4.77 -13.89
CA PRO A 97 4.37 6.23 -13.97
C PRO A 97 3.02 6.82 -14.39
N THR A 98 2.80 8.10 -14.04
CA THR A 98 1.75 8.89 -14.69
C THR A 98 2.10 9.20 -16.13
N ALA A 99 1.11 9.58 -16.93
CA ALA A 99 1.35 10.22 -18.22
C ALA A 99 2.25 11.46 -18.09
N GLU A 100 2.10 12.24 -17.01
CA GLU A 100 2.96 13.41 -16.74
C GLU A 100 4.41 13.02 -16.48
N ASP A 101 4.66 11.99 -15.65
CA ASP A 101 5.99 11.43 -15.39
C ASP A 101 6.70 11.03 -16.69
N ASN A 102 5.97 10.33 -17.57
CA ASN A 102 6.49 9.90 -18.85
C ASN A 102 6.83 11.08 -19.76
N LEU A 103 5.98 12.09 -19.82
CA LEU A 103 6.25 13.33 -20.56
C LEU A 103 7.50 14.04 -20.03
N GLN A 104 7.64 14.18 -18.71
CA GLN A 104 8.82 14.79 -18.09
C GLN A 104 10.11 14.03 -18.39
N ARG A 105 10.03 12.70 -18.47
CA ARG A 105 11.18 11.82 -18.75
C ARG A 105 11.45 11.60 -20.25
N ASN A 106 10.58 12.11 -21.13
CA ASN A 106 10.56 11.75 -22.56
C ASN A 106 10.49 10.23 -22.80
N ASP A 107 9.77 9.50 -21.94
CA ASP A 107 9.57 8.06 -22.05
C ASP A 107 8.24 7.76 -22.75
N THR A 108 8.32 7.10 -23.90
CA THR A 108 7.16 6.69 -24.71
C THR A 108 6.92 5.18 -24.70
N GLN A 109 7.75 4.41 -23.98
CA GLN A 109 7.71 2.95 -23.99
C GLN A 109 7.10 2.38 -22.72
N THR A 110 7.31 3.04 -21.57
CA THR A 110 6.76 2.58 -20.29
C THR A 110 5.24 2.85 -20.26
N PRO A 111 4.40 1.84 -20.01
CA PRO A 111 2.96 2.05 -19.88
C PRO A 111 2.62 2.94 -18.68
N THR A 112 1.52 3.67 -18.76
CA THR A 112 1.10 4.56 -17.66
C THR A 112 0.08 3.90 -16.74
N ARG A 113 -0.05 4.44 -15.52
CA ARG A 113 -1.08 4.00 -14.58
C ARG A 113 -2.49 4.33 -15.09
N GLU A 114 -2.66 5.40 -15.85
CA GLU A 114 -3.94 5.76 -16.48
C GLU A 114 -4.38 4.74 -17.55
N GLU A 115 -3.45 4.15 -18.30
CA GLU A 115 -3.76 3.04 -19.22
C GLU A 115 -4.26 1.79 -18.47
N LEU A 116 -3.65 1.49 -17.31
CA LEU A 116 -4.10 0.39 -16.46
C LEU A 116 -5.47 0.71 -15.83
N ASP A 117 -5.70 1.95 -15.41
CA ASP A 117 -7.01 2.39 -14.90
C ASP A 117 -8.11 2.23 -15.96
N GLN A 118 -7.89 2.68 -17.20
CA GLN A 118 -8.84 2.48 -18.30
C GLN A 118 -9.18 0.99 -18.50
N LEU A 119 -8.18 0.11 -18.40
CA LEU A 119 -8.39 -1.33 -18.51
C LEU A 119 -9.24 -1.86 -17.35
N LEU A 120 -8.90 -1.51 -16.12
CA LEU A 120 -9.55 -2.01 -14.90
C LEU A 120 -10.94 -1.41 -14.67
N SER A 121 -11.18 -0.19 -15.12
CA SER A 121 -12.48 0.49 -15.02
C SER A 121 -13.61 -0.23 -15.76
N ASN A 122 -13.30 -1.10 -16.74
CA ASN A 122 -14.28 -1.98 -17.38
C ASN A 122 -14.80 -3.10 -16.44
N ILE A 123 -14.09 -3.40 -15.36
CA ILE A 123 -14.39 -4.48 -14.41
C ILE A 123 -14.79 -3.89 -13.05
N ILE A 124 -14.07 -2.86 -12.63
CA ILE A 124 -14.28 -2.13 -11.38
C ILE A 124 -14.59 -0.69 -11.77
N PRO A 125 -15.86 -0.33 -12.00
CA PRO A 125 -16.21 1.06 -12.32
C PRO A 125 -15.66 2.03 -11.30
N ASP A 126 -15.17 3.18 -11.75
CA ASP A 126 -14.61 4.26 -10.92
C ASP A 126 -13.35 3.83 -10.14
N PHE A 127 -12.50 2.99 -10.75
CA PHE A 127 -11.32 2.41 -10.10
C PHE A 127 -10.37 3.49 -9.54
N SER A 128 -9.95 4.46 -10.37
CA SER A 128 -9.12 5.59 -9.94
C SER A 128 -9.78 6.43 -8.84
N ASP A 129 -11.07 6.70 -8.96
CA ASP A 129 -11.80 7.56 -8.03
C ASP A 129 -11.93 6.91 -6.65
N MET A 130 -12.11 5.58 -6.60
CA MET A 130 -12.08 4.83 -5.34
C MET A 130 -10.72 4.92 -4.64
N ILE A 131 -9.64 4.90 -5.41
CA ILE A 131 -8.28 5.03 -4.88
C ILE A 131 -8.09 6.45 -4.34
N GLU A 132 -8.48 7.48 -5.09
CA GLU A 132 -8.33 8.87 -4.66
C GLU A 132 -9.15 9.17 -3.41
N GLN A 133 -10.42 8.76 -3.38
CA GLN A 133 -11.28 8.92 -2.21
C GLN A 133 -10.68 8.23 -0.97
N GLU A 134 -10.12 7.03 -1.15
CA GLU A 134 -9.45 6.35 -0.05
C GLU A 134 -8.15 7.05 0.36
N LEU A 135 -7.34 7.57 -0.57
CA LEU A 135 -6.13 8.33 -0.23
C LEU A 135 -6.47 9.58 0.60
N GLU A 136 -7.52 10.31 0.23
CA GLU A 136 -8.00 11.49 0.98
C GLU A 136 -8.58 11.10 2.35
N ARG A 137 -9.32 9.99 2.40
CA ARG A 137 -9.88 9.47 3.65
C ARG A 137 -8.80 8.91 4.58
N PHE A 138 -7.77 8.28 4.03
CA PHE A 138 -6.66 7.71 4.79
C PHE A 138 -5.74 8.81 5.30
N VAL A 139 -5.26 9.67 4.40
CA VAL A 139 -4.24 10.69 4.68
C VAL A 139 -4.87 12.07 4.78
N ASN A 140 -5.39 12.39 5.96
CA ASN A 140 -5.92 13.71 6.29
C ASN A 140 -5.55 14.14 7.71
N THR A 141 -5.87 15.39 8.04
CA THR A 141 -5.56 16.02 9.34
C THR A 141 -6.31 15.43 10.53
N ASN A 142 -7.35 14.61 10.31
CA ASN A 142 -7.99 13.85 11.38
C ASN A 142 -7.16 12.62 11.75
N ASN A 143 -6.61 11.93 10.75
CA ASN A 143 -5.86 10.69 10.91
C ASN A 143 -4.38 10.89 11.21
N PHE A 144 -3.76 11.96 10.72
CA PHE A 144 -2.32 12.25 10.88
C PHE A 144 -2.08 13.67 11.39
N VAL A 145 -0.95 13.86 12.08
CA VAL A 145 -0.39 15.17 12.42
C VAL A 145 0.61 15.55 11.33
N PHE A 146 0.43 16.72 10.72
CA PHE A 146 1.34 17.27 9.72
C PHE A 146 2.12 18.45 10.31
N PRO A 147 3.40 18.60 9.97
CA PRO A 147 4.16 19.79 10.31
C PRO A 147 3.52 21.07 9.73
N GLU A 148 3.70 22.19 10.43
CA GLU A 148 3.21 23.49 9.96
C GLU A 148 3.83 23.84 8.59
N GLY A 149 3.01 24.39 7.69
CA GLY A 149 3.44 24.79 6.34
C GLY A 149 3.57 23.65 5.33
N VAL A 150 3.29 22.39 5.70
CA VAL A 150 3.28 21.26 4.76
C VAL A 150 1.94 21.17 4.04
N ALA A 151 1.97 21.25 2.70
CA ALA A 151 0.81 20.99 1.86
C ALA A 151 0.60 19.48 1.67
N ILE A 152 -0.64 18.99 1.89
CA ILE A 152 -1.03 17.60 1.67
C ILE A 152 -1.42 17.41 0.20
N ASN A 153 -0.43 17.45 -0.69
CA ASN A 153 -0.62 17.20 -2.11
C ASN A 153 -0.69 15.69 -2.42
N GLN A 154 -0.99 15.36 -3.68
CA GLN A 154 -1.12 13.97 -4.14
C GLN A 154 0.09 13.11 -3.82
N ALA A 155 1.30 13.60 -4.13
CA ALA A 155 2.54 12.86 -3.88
C ALA A 155 2.74 12.57 -2.39
N VAL A 156 2.43 13.54 -1.51
CA VAL A 156 2.51 13.35 -0.05
C VAL A 156 1.52 12.27 0.41
N ARG A 157 0.27 12.30 -0.08
CA ARG A 157 -0.75 11.28 0.24
C ARG A 157 -0.33 9.90 -0.21
N GLU A 158 0.03 9.75 -1.48
CA GLU A 158 0.46 8.48 -2.06
C GLU A 158 1.65 7.91 -1.28
N HIS A 159 2.69 8.69 -1.02
CA HIS A 159 3.84 8.21 -0.27
C HIS A 159 3.46 7.79 1.16
N ILE A 160 2.70 8.60 1.91
CA ILE A 160 2.30 8.24 3.28
C ILE A 160 1.47 6.96 3.27
N PHE A 161 0.47 6.88 2.40
CA PHE A 161 -0.38 5.70 2.25
C PHE A 161 0.44 4.45 1.94
N LEU A 162 1.30 4.51 0.92
CA LEU A 162 2.15 3.39 0.53
C LEU A 162 3.08 2.96 1.66
N ILE A 163 3.74 3.89 2.36
CA ILE A 163 4.64 3.57 3.48
C ILE A 163 3.87 2.86 4.58
N VAL A 164 2.74 3.42 5.02
CA VAL A 164 1.96 2.88 6.14
C VAL A 164 1.42 1.49 5.82
N VAL A 165 0.78 1.32 4.65
CA VAL A 165 0.22 0.03 4.24
C VAL A 165 1.32 -1.02 4.05
N SER A 166 2.47 -0.63 3.49
CA SER A 166 3.61 -1.54 3.30
C SER A 166 4.19 -2.00 4.63
N ILE A 167 4.29 -1.12 5.63
CA ILE A 167 4.72 -1.49 6.99
C ILE A 167 3.70 -2.41 7.64
N ALA A 168 2.41 -2.07 7.57
CA ALA A 168 1.35 -2.87 8.18
C ALA A 168 1.23 -4.28 7.58
N THR A 169 1.49 -4.42 6.29
CA THR A 169 1.46 -5.71 5.58
C THR A 169 2.81 -6.41 5.49
N ARG A 170 3.89 -5.81 6.03
CA ARG A 170 5.28 -6.27 5.88
C ARG A 170 5.68 -6.49 4.41
N THR A 171 5.19 -5.63 3.53
CA THR A 171 5.53 -5.63 2.11
C THR A 171 6.76 -4.74 1.89
N PRO A 172 7.85 -5.24 1.29
CA PRO A 172 8.98 -4.39 0.94
C PRO A 172 8.56 -3.29 -0.05
N LEU A 173 8.89 -2.04 0.29
CA LEU A 173 8.58 -0.86 -0.51
C LEU A 173 9.85 -0.15 -0.94
N CYS A 174 9.91 0.25 -2.20
CA CYS A 174 10.95 1.11 -2.74
C CYS A 174 10.29 2.35 -3.35
N ILE A 175 10.62 3.54 -2.84
CA ILE A 175 10.13 4.81 -3.38
C ILE A 175 11.29 5.48 -4.11
N ILE A 176 11.17 5.58 -5.44
CA ILE A 176 12.17 6.17 -6.33
C ILE A 176 11.60 7.45 -6.94
N GLY A 177 12.47 8.41 -7.25
CA GLY A 177 12.14 9.62 -8.01
C GLY A 177 13.07 10.78 -7.65
N GLU A 178 12.84 11.91 -8.29
CA GLU A 178 13.72 13.09 -8.18
C GLU A 178 13.77 13.65 -6.76
N SER A 179 14.88 14.35 -6.45
CA SER A 179 15.03 15.07 -5.20
C SER A 179 13.94 16.15 -5.07
N GLY A 180 13.42 16.33 -3.86
CA GLY A 180 12.39 17.35 -3.58
C GLY A 180 10.94 16.89 -3.79
N GLN A 181 10.71 15.65 -4.24
CA GLN A 181 9.37 15.09 -4.46
C GLN A 181 8.73 14.53 -3.17
N SER A 182 8.92 15.20 -2.02
CA SER A 182 8.30 14.88 -0.72
C SER A 182 8.52 13.47 -0.16
N LYS A 183 9.40 12.64 -0.72
CA LYS A 183 9.63 11.24 -0.30
C LYS A 183 10.11 11.14 1.15
N THR A 184 11.19 11.85 1.46
CA THR A 184 11.78 11.87 2.81
C THR A 184 10.86 12.55 3.82
N LEU A 185 10.16 13.62 3.41
CA LEU A 185 9.17 14.29 4.25
C LEU A 185 8.02 13.36 4.63
N SER A 186 7.43 12.66 3.65
CA SER A 186 6.36 11.69 3.91
C SER A 186 6.81 10.58 4.86
N PHE A 187 8.04 10.07 4.69
CA PHE A 187 8.60 9.08 5.62
C PHE A 187 8.76 9.64 7.04
N GLN A 188 9.25 10.87 7.19
CA GLN A 188 9.36 11.54 8.49
C GLN A 188 7.99 11.74 9.17
N ILE A 189 6.98 12.14 8.40
CA ILE A 189 5.60 12.27 8.90
C ILE A 189 5.11 10.94 9.45
N VAL A 190 5.33 9.84 8.72
CA VAL A 190 4.94 8.50 9.17
C VAL A 190 5.65 8.11 10.46
N LEU A 191 6.96 8.33 10.57
CA LEU A 191 7.73 8.04 11.78
C LEU A 191 7.26 8.83 13.01
N GLN A 192 6.89 10.10 12.82
CA GLN A 192 6.40 10.96 13.90
C GLN A 192 5.00 10.57 14.35
N ASN A 193 4.20 9.99 13.46
CA ASN A 193 2.81 9.60 13.77
C ASN A 193 2.69 8.16 14.31
N LEU A 194 3.56 7.23 13.90
CA LEU A 194 3.49 5.82 14.26
C LEU A 194 4.47 5.44 15.37
N GLN A 195 4.22 5.99 16.56
CA GLN A 195 5.05 5.80 17.76
C GLN A 195 4.43 4.81 18.76
N GLY A 196 3.36 4.12 18.37
CA GLY A 196 2.63 3.17 19.20
C GLY A 196 1.54 3.81 20.06
N VAL A 197 0.75 2.96 20.73
CA VAL A 197 -0.52 3.34 21.39
C VAL A 197 -0.38 4.50 22.39
N GLN A 198 0.75 4.56 23.10
CA GLN A 198 0.98 5.57 24.15
C GLN A 198 1.42 6.93 23.60
N LEU A 199 2.21 6.95 22.51
CA LEU A 199 2.88 8.16 22.02
C LEU A 199 2.21 8.76 20.77
N SER A 200 1.61 7.93 19.91
CA SER A 200 0.87 8.41 18.74
C SER A 200 -0.26 9.34 19.16
N MET A 201 -0.34 10.54 18.58
CA MET A 201 -1.37 11.52 18.96
C MET A 201 -2.76 11.16 18.44
N LYS A 202 -2.84 10.64 17.22
CA LYS A 202 -4.11 10.33 16.54
C LYS A 202 -4.58 8.91 16.85
N THR A 203 -5.87 8.76 17.12
CA THR A 203 -6.56 7.47 17.35
C THR A 203 -6.35 6.48 16.22
N PHE A 204 -6.45 6.94 14.97
CA PHE A 204 -6.13 6.16 13.79
C PHE A 204 -4.70 5.59 13.83
N CYS A 205 -3.69 6.43 14.08
CA CYS A 205 -2.29 6.02 14.17
C CYS A 205 -2.02 5.04 15.31
N LYS A 206 -2.74 5.13 16.44
CA LYS A 206 -2.58 4.19 17.57
C LYS A 206 -2.95 2.75 17.21
N ARG A 207 -3.79 2.54 16.17
CA ARG A 207 -4.17 1.19 15.70
C ARG A 207 -3.20 0.62 14.67
N LEU A 208 -2.28 1.43 14.17
CA LEU A 208 -1.26 1.01 13.22
C LEU A 208 0.01 0.57 13.96
N PRO A 209 0.89 -0.23 13.33
CA PRO A 209 2.12 -0.67 13.97
C PRO A 209 3.03 0.50 14.36
N ALA A 210 3.64 0.41 15.53
CA ALA A 210 4.70 1.32 15.93
C ALA A 210 5.95 1.07 15.09
N ILE A 211 6.71 2.14 14.78
CA ILE A 211 7.91 2.06 13.96
C ILE A 211 9.13 2.50 14.77
N ASP A 212 10.18 1.67 14.75
CA ASP A 212 11.53 2.00 15.22
C ASP A 212 12.51 1.81 14.04
N PRO A 213 12.84 2.87 13.30
CA PRO A 213 13.57 2.75 12.05
C PRO A 213 15.07 2.49 12.27
N PHE A 214 15.62 1.60 11.44
CA PHE A 214 17.06 1.41 11.30
C PHE A 214 17.51 1.97 9.96
N PHE A 215 18.40 2.96 10.02
CA PHE A 215 18.88 3.63 8.82
C PHE A 215 20.15 2.97 8.30
N CYS A 216 20.15 2.66 7.01
CA CYS A 216 21.31 2.22 6.25
C CYS A 216 21.48 3.19 5.06
N LEU A 217 22.51 4.01 5.10
CA LEU A 217 22.76 4.98 4.03
C LEU A 217 23.60 4.32 2.93
N GLY A 218 23.04 4.24 1.73
CA GLY A 218 23.76 3.75 0.56
C GLY A 218 24.94 4.68 0.22
N SER A 219 26.15 4.14 0.16
CA SER A 219 27.32 4.82 -0.38
C SER A 219 28.10 3.87 -1.27
N LYS A 220 28.99 4.39 -2.12
CA LYS A 220 29.88 3.55 -2.95
C LYS A 220 30.83 2.64 -2.16
N TYR A 221 30.95 2.85 -0.85
CA TYR A 221 31.83 2.10 0.04
C TYR A 221 31.08 1.14 0.95
N ILE A 222 29.74 1.09 0.88
CA ILE A 222 28.96 0.17 1.70
C ILE A 222 29.19 -1.27 1.21
N ARG A 223 29.37 -2.19 2.16
CA ARG A 223 29.55 -3.61 1.89
C ARG A 223 28.33 -4.41 2.33
N ALA A 224 28.23 -5.64 1.86
CA ALA A 224 27.11 -6.52 2.22
C ALA A 224 27.06 -6.79 3.73
N GLU A 225 28.22 -6.86 4.39
CA GLU A 225 28.32 -7.07 5.84
C GLU A 225 27.72 -5.89 6.62
N ASP A 226 27.92 -4.66 6.12
CA ASP A 226 27.39 -3.46 6.78
C ASP A 226 25.85 -3.46 6.76
N ILE A 227 25.24 -3.95 5.66
CA ILE A 227 23.79 -4.14 5.54
C ILE A 227 23.32 -5.28 6.45
N ALA A 228 24.02 -6.42 6.44
CA ALA A 228 23.69 -7.58 7.29
C ALA A 228 23.69 -7.21 8.78
N HIS A 229 24.67 -6.43 9.23
CA HIS A 229 24.73 -5.95 10.61
C HIS A 229 23.54 -5.07 11.02
N VAL A 230 22.99 -4.28 10.09
CA VAL A 230 21.77 -3.50 10.35
C VAL A 230 20.58 -4.43 10.60
N PHE A 231 20.41 -5.46 9.78
CA PHE A 231 19.36 -6.47 9.96
C PHE A 231 19.55 -7.27 11.26
N GLU A 232 20.77 -7.69 11.57
CA GLU A 232 21.07 -8.39 12.82
C GLU A 232 20.73 -7.56 14.05
N ARG A 233 21.04 -6.26 14.02
CA ARG A 233 20.73 -5.33 15.12
C ARG A 233 19.21 -5.19 15.31
N HIS A 234 18.44 -5.19 14.22
CA HIS A 234 16.98 -5.19 14.29
C HIS A 234 16.46 -6.46 14.97
N VAL A 235 16.89 -7.64 14.51
CA VAL A 235 16.45 -8.93 15.07
C VAL A 235 16.72 -9.03 16.57
N ARG A 236 17.87 -8.53 17.04
CA ARG A 236 18.22 -8.51 18.47
C ARG A 236 17.34 -7.58 19.32
N ARG A 237 16.69 -6.59 18.71
CA ARG A 237 15.84 -5.62 19.42
C ARG A 237 14.37 -6.06 19.47
N GLU A 238 13.96 -6.96 18.59
CA GLU A 238 12.62 -7.57 18.60
C GLU A 238 12.48 -8.76 19.58
N GLN A 239 13.59 -9.27 20.12
CA GLN A 239 13.64 -10.29 21.17
C GLN A 239 13.51 -9.67 22.56
#